data_AF-A0A7S2Q964-F1
#
_entry.id   AF-A0A7S2Q964-F1
#
_cell.length_a   1.000
_cell.length_b   1.000
_cell.length_c   1.000
_cell.angle_alpha   90.00
_cell.angle_beta   90.00
_cell.angle_gamma   90.00
#
_symmetry.space_group_name_H-M   'P 1'
#
loop_
_entity.id
_entity.type
_entity.pdbx_description
1 polymer ?
#
loop_
_entity_poly.entity_id
_entity_poly.type
_entity_poly.pdbx_seq_one_letter_code
_entity_poly.pdbx_strand_id
1 'polypeptide(L)'
;EESAAIVVPAAAAPQMQAEQQLDRFKRATRKHVQDFREGIYELLGWKVEMKGEGGSLRWHLSSRYTSDAGSELVFQLRPAESGRPPAFDLLRTPWAEQLQDDRQAAAFLEAYSSTPGFLAAITSGLVAQRSGLA
;
A
#
# COMPACT_ATOMS: atom_id res chain seq x y z
N GLU A 1 32.13 30.19 -44.14
CA GLU A 1 31.24 29.90 -43.00
C GLU A 1 30.97 28.40 -43.01
N GLU A 2 31.69 27.67 -42.16
CA GLU A 2 31.63 26.21 -42.08
C GLU A 2 30.69 25.84 -40.94
N SER A 3 29.51 25.33 -41.29
CA SER A 3 28.48 24.90 -40.35
C SER A 3 28.96 23.62 -39.65
N ALA A 4 29.36 23.75 -38.38
CA ALA A 4 29.77 22.64 -37.56
C ALA A 4 28.56 21.72 -37.30
N ALA A 5 28.45 20.65 -38.07
CA ALA A 5 27.52 19.57 -37.82
C ALA A 5 27.85 18.95 -36.46
N ILE A 6 26.93 19.07 -35.51
CA ILE A 6 26.98 18.36 -34.23
C ILE A 6 26.82 16.88 -34.56
N VAL A 7 27.95 16.18 -34.71
CA VAL A 7 27.98 14.73 -34.82
C VAL A 7 27.62 14.18 -33.44
N VAL A 8 26.32 13.91 -33.24
CA VAL A 8 25.86 13.14 -32.09
C VAL A 8 26.49 11.75 -32.22
N PRO A 9 27.29 11.29 -31.24
CA PRO A 9 27.94 9.99 -31.35
C PRO A 9 26.87 8.90 -31.45
N ALA A 10 27.04 7.96 -32.37
CA ALA A 10 26.08 6.87 -32.66
C ALA A 10 25.73 6.00 -31.44
N ALA A 11 26.54 6.06 -30.37
CA ALA A 11 26.29 5.42 -29.08
C ALA A 11 25.28 6.16 -28.16
N ALA A 12 25.02 7.45 -28.38
CA ALA A 12 24.08 8.24 -27.57
C ALA A 12 22.61 8.03 -27.99
N ALA A 13 22.35 7.77 -29.28
CA ALA A 13 21.01 7.47 -29.79
C ALA A 13 20.32 6.25 -29.12
N PRO A 14 20.99 5.08 -28.96
CA PRO A 14 20.38 3.95 -28.27
C PRO A 14 20.20 4.17 -26.76
N GLN A 15 21.10 4.92 -26.10
CA GLN A 15 20.97 5.26 -24.68
C GLN A 15 19.77 6.18 -24.43
N MET A 16 19.62 7.25 -25.22
CA MET A 16 18.47 8.16 -25.12
C MET A 16 17.14 7.45 -25.41
N GLN A 17 17.12 6.52 -26.37
CA GLN A 17 15.92 5.70 -26.64
C GLN A 17 15.58 4.76 -25.48
N ALA A 18 16.58 4.13 -24.87
CA ALA A 18 16.40 3.26 -23.71
C ALA A 18 15.87 4.05 -22.49
N GLU A 19 16.40 5.25 -22.23
CA GLU A 19 15.93 6.15 -21.18
C GLU A 19 14.48 6.59 -21.42
N GLN A 20 14.13 6.99 -22.65
CA GLN A 20 12.76 7.36 -23.00
C GLN A 20 11.77 6.20 -22.85
N GLN A 21 12.17 4.99 -23.24
CA GLN A 21 11.34 3.79 -23.04
C GLN A 21 11.14 3.52 -21.55
N LEU A 22 12.23 3.54 -20.77
CA LEU A 22 12.19 3.35 -19.32
C LEU A 22 11.30 4.39 -18.63
N ASP A 23 11.33 5.64 -19.06
CA ASP A 23 10.45 6.68 -18.55
C ASP A 23 8.98 6.46 -18.91
N ARG A 24 8.69 6.00 -20.13
CA ARG A 24 7.32 5.61 -20.52
C ARG A 24 6.81 4.46 -19.66
N PHE A 25 7.64 3.43 -19.45
CA PHE A 25 7.32 2.31 -18.56
C PHE A 25 7.04 2.78 -17.13
N LYS A 26 7.94 3.59 -16.54
CA LYS A 26 7.74 4.16 -15.19
C LYS A 26 6.43 4.93 -15.07
N ARG A 27 6.09 5.76 -16.06
CA ARG A 27 4.83 6.53 -16.06
C ARG A 27 3.61 5.61 -16.15
N ALA A 28 3.63 4.63 -17.04
CA ALA A 28 2.54 3.66 -17.19
C ALA A 28 2.34 2.85 -15.90
N THR A 29 3.43 2.31 -15.33
CA THR A 29 3.37 1.57 -14.06
C THR A 29 2.84 2.43 -12.92
N ARG A 30 3.32 3.67 -12.77
CA ARG A 30 2.80 4.59 -11.74
C ARG A 30 1.30 4.83 -11.91
N LYS A 31 0.84 5.06 -13.13
CA LYS A 31 -0.58 5.26 -13.43
C LYS A 31 -1.39 4.02 -13.03
N HIS A 32 -0.97 2.82 -13.44
CA HIS A 32 -1.69 1.59 -13.09
C HIS A 32 -1.74 1.34 -11.59
N VAL A 33 -0.63 1.58 -10.87
CA VAL A 33 -0.60 1.46 -9.40
C VAL A 33 -1.54 2.47 -8.75
N GLN A 34 -1.58 3.70 -9.25
CA GLN A 34 -2.48 4.73 -8.75
C GLN A 34 -3.94 4.36 -9.00
N ASP A 35 -4.32 4.05 -10.24
CA ASP A 35 -5.68 3.67 -10.63
C ASP A 35 -6.16 2.44 -9.79
N PHE A 36 -5.26 1.48 -9.52
CA PHE A 36 -5.56 0.33 -8.67
C PHE A 36 -5.81 0.71 -7.20
N ARG A 37 -4.98 1.59 -6.64
CA ARG A 37 -5.15 2.09 -5.26
C ARG A 37 -6.43 2.89 -5.10
N GLU A 38 -6.77 3.72 -6.09
CA GLU A 38 -8.03 4.45 -6.13
C GLU A 38 -9.21 3.48 -6.19
N GLY A 39 -9.13 2.42 -6.99
CA GLY A 39 -10.14 1.35 -7.02
C GLY A 39 -10.34 0.66 -5.66
N ILE A 40 -9.25 0.30 -4.97
CA ILE A 40 -9.32 -0.26 -3.60
C ILE A 40 -9.96 0.72 -2.64
N TYR A 41 -9.58 2.01 -2.71
CA TYR A 41 -10.11 3.02 -1.83
C TYR A 41 -11.62 3.25 -2.04
N GLU A 42 -12.08 3.32 -3.28
CA GLU A 42 -13.51 3.53 -3.56
C GLU A 42 -14.36 2.30 -3.26
N LEU A 43 -13.85 1.08 -3.51
CA LEU A 43 -14.62 -0.15 -3.31
C LEU A 43 -14.58 -0.66 -1.87
N LEU A 44 -13.41 -0.63 -1.24
CA LEU A 44 -13.18 -1.22 0.08
C LEU A 44 -13.05 -0.17 1.18
N GLY A 45 -12.91 1.11 0.83
CA GLY A 45 -12.74 2.19 1.80
C GLY A 45 -11.35 2.23 2.45
N TRP A 46 -10.35 1.59 1.86
CA TRP A 46 -8.98 1.53 2.41
C TRP A 46 -7.99 2.23 1.50
N LYS A 47 -7.31 3.25 2.03
CA LYS A 47 -6.18 3.89 1.35
C LYS A 47 -4.92 3.13 1.72
N VAL A 48 -4.19 2.63 0.71
CA VAL A 48 -2.98 1.82 0.91
C VAL A 48 -1.75 2.57 0.40
N GLU A 49 -0.83 2.86 1.30
CA GLU A 49 0.46 3.48 1.00
C GLU A 49 1.61 2.54 1.37
N MET A 50 2.61 2.44 0.50
CA MET A 50 3.82 1.67 0.78
C MET A 50 4.95 2.64 1.08
N LYS A 51 5.56 2.52 2.26
CA LYS A 51 6.68 3.36 2.70
C LYS A 51 7.89 2.47 2.98
N GLY A 52 9.06 2.90 2.51
CA GLY A 52 10.33 2.29 2.86
C GLY A 52 10.87 2.94 4.13
N GLU A 53 10.86 2.23 5.25
CA GLU A 53 11.33 2.75 6.54
C GLU A 53 12.36 1.78 7.15
N GLY A 54 13.56 2.26 7.44
CA GLY A 54 14.60 1.48 8.12
C GLY A 54 15.02 0.19 7.40
N GLY A 55 15.00 0.18 6.06
CA GLY A 55 15.32 -1.01 5.26
C GLY A 55 14.21 -2.06 5.17
N SER A 56 13.04 -1.77 5.75
CA SER A 56 11.83 -2.60 5.66
C SER A 56 10.75 -1.93 4.82
N LEU A 57 9.98 -2.72 4.08
CA LEU A 57 8.76 -2.25 3.42
C LEU A 57 7.60 -2.31 4.42
N ARG A 58 6.89 -1.19 4.55
CA ARG A 58 5.71 -1.05 5.39
C ARG A 58 4.50 -0.62 4.57
N TRP A 59 3.35 -1.16 4.92
CA TRP A 59 2.07 -0.85 4.30
C TRP A 59 1.21 -0.09 5.31
N HIS A 60 0.97 1.19 5.02
CA HIS A 60 0.14 2.08 5.81
C HIS A 60 -1.27 2.07 5.23
N LEU A 61 -2.23 1.69 6.07
CA LEU A 61 -3.63 1.57 5.72
C LEU A 61 -4.43 2.58 6.55
N SER A 62 -5.15 3.47 5.87
CA SER A 62 -6.14 4.35 6.52
C SER A 62 -7.52 4.10 5.95
N SER A 63 -8.54 4.20 6.80
CA SER A 63 -9.93 3.95 6.39
C SER A 63 -10.62 5.25 5.99
N ARG A 64 -11.47 5.19 4.96
CA ARG A 64 -12.42 6.26 4.60
C ARG A 64 -13.50 6.47 5.67
N TYR A 65 -13.73 5.46 6.50
CA TYR A 65 -14.83 5.44 7.46
C TYR A 65 -14.43 5.97 8.84
N THR A 66 -13.14 6.15 9.12
CA THR A 66 -12.68 6.84 10.34
C THR A 66 -12.69 8.36 10.14
N SER A 67 -13.05 9.07 11.21
CA SER A 67 -13.04 10.55 11.23
C SER A 67 -11.71 11.10 11.75
N ASP A 68 -10.91 10.24 12.39
CA ASP A 68 -9.62 10.60 12.96
C ASP A 68 -8.52 10.49 11.90
N ALA A 69 -7.98 11.64 11.49
CA ALA A 69 -6.94 11.74 10.46
C ALA A 69 -5.62 11.06 10.86
N GLY A 70 -5.42 10.73 12.15
CA GLY A 70 -4.25 10.01 12.65
C GLY A 70 -4.42 8.48 12.74
N SER A 71 -5.62 7.96 12.49
CA SER A 71 -5.92 6.53 12.58
C SER A 71 -5.36 5.78 11.36
N GLU A 72 -4.17 5.18 11.55
CA GLU A 72 -3.53 4.29 10.57
C GLU A 72 -3.16 2.93 11.16
N LEU A 73 -3.28 1.90 10.32
CA LEU A 73 -2.72 0.57 10.56
C LEU A 73 -1.45 0.43 9.75
N VAL A 74 -0.41 -0.11 10.37
CA VAL A 74 0.86 -0.34 9.68
C VAL A 74 1.15 -1.82 9.68
N PHE A 75 1.31 -2.40 8.50
CA PHE A 75 1.70 -3.79 8.32
C PHE A 75 3.13 -3.89 7.82
N GLN A 76 3.85 -4.89 8.29
CA GLN A 76 5.17 -5.25 7.78
C GLN A 76 5.11 -6.67 7.20
N LEU A 77 5.65 -6.83 5.98
CA LEU A 77 5.77 -8.14 5.36
C LEU A 77 6.94 -8.87 6.01
N ARG A 78 6.62 -9.96 6.71
CA ARG A 78 7.60 -10.94 7.14
C ARG A 78 7.95 -11.84 5.95
N PRO A 79 9.23 -11.98 5.59
CA PRO A 79 9.63 -12.86 4.50
C PRO A 79 9.28 -14.32 4.84
N ALA A 80 9.25 -15.15 3.80
CA ALA A 80 9.12 -16.59 3.98
C ALA A 80 10.36 -17.13 4.72
N GLU A 81 10.14 -17.99 5.71
CA GLU A 81 11.18 -18.73 6.43
C GLU A 81 10.96 -20.22 6.21
N SER A 82 11.96 -21.08 6.41
CA SER A 82 11.85 -22.52 6.13
C SER A 82 10.60 -23.15 6.76
N GLY A 83 9.61 -23.49 5.93
CA GLY A 83 8.34 -24.08 6.35
C GLY A 83 7.23 -23.08 6.74
N ARG A 84 7.45 -21.77 6.59
CA ARG A 84 6.45 -20.72 6.88
C ARG A 84 6.25 -19.81 5.66
N PRO A 85 5.00 -19.63 5.19
CA PRO A 85 4.71 -18.68 4.12
C PRO A 85 4.97 -17.24 4.58
N PRO A 86 5.17 -16.30 3.64
CA PRO A 86 5.25 -14.89 3.99
C PRO A 86 3.93 -14.45 4.65
N ALA A 87 4.01 -13.56 5.63
CA ALA A 87 2.87 -13.09 6.41
C ALA A 87 2.97 -11.59 6.67
N PHE A 88 1.82 -10.95 6.87
CA PHE A 88 1.77 -9.54 7.25
C PHE A 88 1.60 -9.42 8.76
N ASP A 89 2.56 -8.75 9.40
CA ASP A 89 2.52 -8.44 10.81
C ASP A 89 1.94 -7.05 11.03
N LEU A 90 0.88 -6.97 11.85
CA LEU A 90 0.37 -5.68 12.30
C LEU A 90 1.35 -5.09 13.32
N LEU A 91 1.93 -3.94 12.98
CA LEU A 91 2.76 -3.18 13.88
C LEU A 91 1.91 -2.40 14.86
N ARG A 92 2.47 -2.10 16.03
CA ARG A 92 1.81 -1.28 17.05
C ARG A 92 1.67 0.15 16.55
N THR A 93 0.42 0.59 16.48
CA THR A 93 0.01 1.99 16.31
C THR A 93 -1.07 2.27 17.36
N PRO A 94 -1.33 3.54 17.73
CA PRO A 94 -2.40 3.84 18.68
C PRO A 94 -3.76 3.25 18.27
N TRP A 95 -4.07 3.26 16.96
CA TRP A 95 -5.30 2.67 16.45
C TRP A 95 -5.29 1.14 16.43
N ALA A 96 -4.15 0.52 16.10
CA ALA A 96 -4.00 -0.93 16.18
C ALA A 96 -4.18 -1.45 17.60
N GLU A 97 -3.66 -0.75 18.61
CA GLU A 97 -3.82 -1.12 20.03
C GLU A 97 -5.30 -1.02 20.46
N GLN A 98 -6.01 0.04 20.08
CA GLN A 98 -7.45 0.17 20.34
C GLN A 98 -8.26 -0.97 19.70
N LEU A 99 -7.89 -1.39 18.49
CA LEU A 99 -8.56 -2.48 17.77
C LEU A 99 -8.22 -3.87 18.31
N GLN A 100 -7.12 -4.02 19.05
CA GLN A 100 -6.80 -5.27 19.74
C GLN A 100 -7.71 -5.51 20.96
N ASP A 101 -8.25 -4.46 21.55
CA ASP A 101 -9.27 -4.59 22.60
C ASP A 101 -10.61 -5.12 22.04
N ASP A 102 -10.84 -4.98 20.73
CA ASP A 102 -11.94 -5.65 20.02
C ASP A 102 -11.59 -7.11 19.71
N ARG A 103 -12.06 -8.00 20.59
CA ARG A 103 -11.85 -9.46 20.47
C ARG A 103 -12.33 -10.03 19.14
N GLN A 104 -13.37 -9.47 18.54
CA GLN A 104 -13.91 -10.00 17.29
C GLN A 104 -12.98 -9.66 16.12
N ALA A 105 -12.48 -8.43 16.07
CA ALA A 105 -11.49 -8.03 15.08
C ALA A 105 -10.18 -8.81 15.27
N ALA A 106 -9.63 -8.82 16.50
CA ALA A 106 -8.36 -9.47 16.81
C ALA A 106 -8.33 -10.97 16.43
N ALA A 107 -9.46 -11.68 16.61
CA ALA A 107 -9.56 -13.10 16.26
C ALA A 107 -9.23 -13.40 14.78
N PHE A 108 -9.50 -12.49 13.85
CA PHE A 108 -9.16 -12.69 12.44
C PHE A 108 -7.65 -12.74 12.20
N LEU A 109 -6.85 -11.97 12.95
CA LEU A 109 -5.40 -12.04 12.85
C LEU A 109 -4.85 -13.24 13.63
N GLU A 110 -5.33 -13.46 14.84
CA GLU A 110 -4.77 -14.46 15.76
C GLU A 110 -5.17 -15.90 15.42
N ALA A 111 -6.46 -16.15 15.21
CA ALA A 111 -6.98 -17.50 14.99
C ALA A 111 -6.97 -17.88 13.50
N TYR A 112 -7.21 -16.91 12.62
CA TYR A 112 -7.41 -17.18 11.19
C TYR A 112 -6.27 -16.66 10.29
N SER A 113 -5.30 -15.92 10.83
CA SER A 113 -4.21 -15.31 10.05
C SER A 113 -4.71 -14.55 8.80
N SER A 114 -5.88 -13.91 8.92
CA SER A 114 -6.63 -13.31 7.82
C SER A 114 -6.68 -11.80 7.94
N THR A 115 -5.72 -11.11 7.33
CA THR A 115 -5.75 -9.65 7.18
C THR A 115 -7.03 -9.17 6.48
N PRO A 116 -7.54 -9.82 5.40
CA PRO A 116 -8.81 -9.41 4.80
C PRO A 116 -9.99 -9.52 5.77
N GLY A 117 -10.05 -10.59 6.58
CA GLY A 117 -11.11 -10.76 7.58
C GLY A 117 -11.06 -9.66 8.65
N PHE A 118 -9.86 -9.32 9.11
CA PHE A 118 -9.64 -8.23 10.06
C PHE A 118 -10.10 -6.88 9.51
N LEU A 119 -9.67 -6.52 8.29
CA LEU A 119 -10.07 -5.27 7.65
C LEU A 119 -11.58 -5.21 7.39
N ALA A 120 -12.20 -6.32 7.02
CA ALA A 120 -13.65 -6.41 6.83
C ALA A 120 -14.40 -6.16 8.15
N ALA A 121 -13.97 -6.79 9.25
CA ALA A 121 -14.58 -6.60 10.57
C ALA A 121 -14.51 -5.13 11.03
N ILE A 122 -13.35 -4.50 10.89
CA ILE A 122 -13.17 -3.06 11.19
C ILE A 122 -14.09 -2.22 10.31
N THR A 123 -14.13 -2.52 9.02
CA THR A 123 -14.96 -1.77 8.05
C THR A 123 -16.43 -1.84 8.45
N SER A 124 -16.95 -3.02 8.78
CA SER A 124 -18.32 -3.19 9.23
C SER A 124 -18.62 -2.39 10.50
N GLY A 125 -17.71 -2.41 11.48
CA GLY A 125 -17.85 -1.63 12.71
C GLY A 125 -17.88 -0.12 12.45
N LEU A 126 -16.94 0.41 11.67
CA LEU A 126 -16.87 1.83 11.33
C LEU A 126 -18.09 2.31 10.53
N VAL A 127 -18.57 1.49 9.58
CA VAL A 127 -19.77 1.80 8.80
C VAL A 127 -21.02 1.84 9.68
N ALA A 128 -21.16 0.90 10.62
CA ALA A 128 -22.27 0.89 11.56
C ALA A 128 -22.27 2.15 12.45
N GLN A 129 -21.10 2.52 13.00
CA GLN A 129 -20.93 3.72 13.82
C GLN A 129 -21.31 4.99 13.05
N ARG A 130 -20.81 5.14 11.82
CA ARG A 130 -21.08 6.31 10.97
C ARG A 130 -22.55 6.42 10.54
N SER A 131 -23.23 5.28 10.45
CA SER A 131 -24.65 5.22 10.07
C SER A 131 -25.60 5.36 11.26
N GLY A 132 -25.09 5.47 12.50
CA GLY A 132 -25.91 5.47 13.71
C GLY A 132 -26.59 4.13 14.00
N LEU A 133 -26.05 3.03 13.46
CA LEU A 133 -26.57 1.67 13.60
C LEU A 133 -25.78 0.84 14.65
N ALA A 134 -24.77 1.46 15.28
CA ALA A 134 -23.92 0.83 16.29
C ALA A 134 -24.46 1.05 17.71
#